data_AF-B2AB00-F1
#
_entry.id   AF-B2AB00-F1
#
_cell.length_a   1.000
_cell.length_b   1.000
_cell.length_c   1.000
_cell.angle_alpha   90.00
_cell.angle_beta   90.00
_cell.angle_gamma   90.00
#
_symmetry.space_group_name_H-M   'P 1'
#
loop_
_entity.id
_entity.type
_entity.pdbx_description
1 polymer ?
#
loop_
_entity_poly.entity_id
_entity_poly.type
_entity_poly.pdbx_seq_one_letter_code
_entity_poly.pdbx_strand_id
1 'polypeptide(L)'
;MSPSTNTVPTGPILAAPPPWNTKATMYLIPFWTSSKTAANLPQKAYHPLEYQSSFSSPQASGKPLGGLSMVQIIRYHETPVGPYDELILCPGTFEYPLPDDQASSTKKKTGKAMRITRIYVSQKYTCSNGRKRLFPHYSVFSWTSLTPHHSLEPPQTPCQIHLVNPRPIQPQCPNPPSLPPRPHYSLRPN
;
A
#
# COMPACT_ATOMS: atom_id res chain seq x y z
N MET A 1 -11.80 -25.78 15.54
CA MET A 1 -10.75 -25.05 14.81
C MET A 1 -10.11 -24.08 15.78
N SER A 2 -8.86 -24.30 16.16
CA SER A 2 -8.14 -23.46 17.12
C SER A 2 -7.88 -22.07 16.53
N PRO A 3 -7.96 -20.99 17.32
CA PRO A 3 -7.60 -19.66 16.85
C PRO A 3 -6.12 -19.69 16.43
N SER A 4 -5.82 -19.28 15.20
CA SER A 4 -4.45 -19.14 14.74
C SER A 4 -3.76 -18.06 15.57
N THR A 5 -2.98 -18.47 16.57
CA THR A 5 -1.99 -17.62 17.20
C THR A 5 -0.98 -17.24 16.12
N ASN A 6 -1.18 -16.05 15.53
CA ASN A 6 -0.21 -15.42 14.64
C ASN A 6 1.07 -15.16 15.45
N THR A 7 1.98 -16.14 15.47
CA THR A 7 3.31 -15.96 16.08
C THR A 7 4.06 -14.98 15.22
N VAL A 8 4.04 -13.70 15.61
CA VAL A 8 4.83 -12.66 14.97
C VAL A 8 6.31 -13.06 15.09
N PRO A 9 7.06 -13.18 13.99
CA PRO A 9 8.48 -13.48 14.09
C PRO A 9 9.16 -12.43 14.96
N THR A 10 10.03 -12.85 15.87
CA THR A 10 10.76 -11.98 16.80
C THR A 10 12.20 -11.72 16.38
N GLY A 11 12.67 -12.36 15.30
CA GLY A 11 14.05 -12.27 14.80
C GLY A 11 14.36 -11.04 13.93
N PRO A 12 15.60 -10.91 13.43
CA PRO A 12 15.97 -9.85 12.49
C PRO A 12 15.14 -9.92 11.21
N ILE A 13 14.89 -8.77 10.56
CA ILE A 13 14.17 -8.72 9.28
C ILE A 13 15.07 -9.25 8.18
N LEU A 14 14.78 -10.47 7.72
CA LEU A 14 15.48 -11.07 6.58
C LEU A 14 14.86 -10.61 5.26
N ALA A 15 15.72 -10.43 4.27
CA ALA A 15 15.29 -10.14 2.91
C ALA A 15 14.70 -11.40 2.27
N ALA A 16 13.49 -11.29 1.73
CA ALA A 16 12.81 -12.34 0.99
C ALA A 16 12.54 -11.85 -0.45
N PRO A 17 13.41 -12.14 -1.43
CA PRO A 17 13.20 -11.67 -2.80
C PRO A 17 12.02 -12.39 -3.48
N PRO A 18 11.34 -11.74 -4.44
CA PRO A 18 10.32 -12.41 -5.27
C PRO A 18 10.97 -13.43 -6.22
N PRO A 19 10.21 -14.41 -6.75
CA PRO A 19 8.77 -14.62 -6.58
C PRO A 19 8.41 -15.35 -5.27
N TRP A 20 7.22 -15.06 -4.72
CA TRP A 20 6.69 -15.74 -3.53
C TRP A 20 5.53 -16.65 -3.91
N ASN A 21 5.61 -17.93 -3.54
CA ASN A 21 4.46 -18.83 -3.53
C ASN A 21 3.69 -18.59 -2.22
N THR A 22 2.43 -18.16 -2.33
CA THR A 22 1.63 -17.79 -1.16
C THR A 22 0.28 -18.49 -1.17
N LYS A 23 -0.26 -18.79 0.01
CA LYS A 23 -1.65 -19.23 0.19
C LYS A 23 -2.39 -18.20 1.01
N ALA A 24 -3.58 -17.82 0.56
CA ALA A 24 -4.37 -16.81 1.22
C ALA A 24 -5.87 -17.04 1.11
N THR A 25 -6.62 -16.49 2.07
CA THR A 25 -8.06 -16.25 1.94
C THR A 25 -8.27 -14.79 1.58
N MET A 26 -9.03 -14.53 0.52
CA MET A 26 -9.31 -13.17 0.03
C MET A 26 -10.79 -12.84 0.21
N TYR A 27 -11.06 -11.68 0.80
CA TYR A 27 -12.36 -11.05 0.85
C TYR A 27 -12.32 -9.82 -0.06
N LEU A 28 -13.18 -9.81 -1.07
CA LEU A 28 -13.25 -8.76 -2.07
C LEU A 28 -14.55 -8.00 -1.91
N ILE A 29 -14.45 -6.68 -1.73
CA ILE A 29 -15.59 -5.78 -1.64
C ILE A 29 -15.52 -4.85 -2.85
N PRO A 30 -16.08 -5.25 -4.00
CA PRO A 30 -16.12 -4.39 -5.17
C PRO A 30 -17.12 -3.24 -4.97
N PHE A 31 -16.79 -2.08 -5.49
CA PHE A 31 -17.69 -0.93 -5.55
C PHE A 31 -17.39 -0.11 -6.80
N TRP A 32 -18.32 0.76 -7.19
CA TRP A 32 -18.14 1.60 -8.36
C TRP A 32 -17.74 3.02 -7.97
N THR A 33 -16.68 3.54 -8.58
CA THR A 33 -16.29 4.95 -8.46
C THR A 33 -16.65 5.67 -9.76
N SER A 34 -17.60 6.61 -9.71
CA SER A 34 -17.94 7.40 -10.91
C SER A 34 -16.76 8.27 -11.37
N SER A 35 -16.70 8.63 -12.64
CA SER A 35 -15.66 9.57 -13.13
C SER A 35 -15.74 10.94 -12.46
N LYS A 36 -16.92 11.37 -12.03
CA LYS A 36 -17.11 12.60 -11.23
C LYS A 36 -16.44 12.48 -9.86
N THR A 37 -16.63 11.34 -9.18
CA THR A 37 -15.98 11.04 -7.90
C THR A 37 -14.47 10.88 -8.08
N ALA A 38 -14.04 10.24 -9.17
CA ALA A 38 -12.62 10.03 -9.46
C ALA A 38 -11.89 11.35 -9.72
N ALA A 39 -12.52 12.31 -10.40
CA ALA A 39 -11.93 13.63 -10.65
C ALA A 39 -11.50 14.33 -9.35
N ASN A 40 -12.19 14.07 -8.24
CA ASN A 40 -11.86 14.57 -6.91
C ASN A 40 -11.96 13.44 -5.90
N LEU A 41 -11.02 12.49 -5.98
CA LEU A 41 -10.96 11.39 -5.01
C LEU A 41 -10.94 11.96 -3.58
N PRO A 42 -11.73 11.39 -2.66
CA PRO A 42 -11.77 11.90 -1.30
C PRO A 42 -10.41 11.70 -0.64
N GLN A 43 -10.02 12.56 0.31
CA GLN A 43 -8.72 12.47 1.00
C GLN A 43 -8.44 11.07 1.57
N LYS A 44 -9.49 10.39 2.06
CA LYS A 44 -9.43 9.00 2.56
C LYS A 44 -9.03 7.95 1.51
N ALA A 45 -9.01 8.30 0.22
CA ALA A 45 -8.48 7.42 -0.83
C ALA A 45 -6.96 7.24 -0.70
N TYR A 46 -6.25 8.15 -0.02
CA TYR A 46 -4.82 8.09 0.18
C TYR A 46 -4.46 8.03 1.66
N HIS A 47 -3.26 7.55 1.98
CA HIS A 47 -2.71 7.73 3.32
C HIS A 47 -2.43 9.24 3.54
N PRO A 48 -2.61 9.82 4.75
CA PRO A 48 -2.36 11.25 4.98
C PRO A 48 -0.98 11.74 4.51
N LEU A 49 0.08 10.94 4.72
CA LEU A 49 1.44 11.25 4.27
C LEU A 49 1.63 11.13 2.74
N GLU A 50 0.76 10.40 2.05
CA GLU A 50 0.82 10.21 0.59
C GLU A 50 -0.09 11.18 -0.15
N TYR A 51 -1.17 11.62 0.51
CA TYR A 51 -2.11 12.59 -0.05
C TYR A 51 -1.45 13.91 -0.41
N GLN A 52 -0.42 14.31 0.36
CA GLN A 52 0.32 15.56 0.15
C GLN A 52 1.57 15.39 -0.72
N SER A 53 1.84 14.19 -1.24
CA SER A 53 3.02 13.93 -2.05
C SER A 53 2.69 13.85 -3.55
N SER A 54 3.72 13.72 -4.40
CA SER A 54 3.54 13.50 -5.84
C SER A 54 2.75 12.22 -6.16
N PHE A 55 2.61 11.30 -5.20
CA PHE A 55 1.84 10.07 -5.34
C PHE A 55 0.35 10.33 -5.62
N SER A 56 -0.23 11.36 -5.02
CA SER A 56 -1.64 11.73 -5.23
C SER A 56 -1.85 12.67 -6.43
N SER A 57 -0.76 13.27 -6.95
CA SER A 57 -0.83 14.23 -8.06
C SER A 57 -1.24 13.54 -9.37
N PRO A 58 -2.33 14.00 -10.02
CA PRO A 58 -2.72 13.50 -11.35
C PRO A 58 -1.64 13.72 -12.42
N GLN A 59 -0.84 14.78 -12.29
CA GLN A 59 0.21 15.13 -13.25
C GLN A 59 1.42 14.22 -13.09
N ALA A 60 1.85 13.93 -11.85
CA ALA A 60 3.02 13.11 -11.60
C ALA A 60 2.72 11.61 -11.63
N SER A 61 1.53 11.20 -11.19
CA SER A 61 1.19 9.80 -10.97
C SER A 61 -0.04 9.32 -11.75
N GLY A 62 -0.51 10.12 -12.71
CA GLY A 62 -1.59 9.76 -13.61
C GLY A 62 -2.98 10.09 -13.10
N LYS A 63 -3.88 10.41 -14.03
CA LYS A 63 -5.23 10.88 -13.72
C LYS A 63 -6.16 9.74 -13.28
N PRO A 64 -6.88 9.87 -12.16
CA PRO A 64 -7.94 8.92 -11.79
C PRO A 64 -9.13 9.02 -12.75
N LEU A 65 -9.58 7.87 -13.26
CA LEU A 65 -10.71 7.73 -14.19
C LEU A 65 -11.98 7.17 -13.54
N GLY A 66 -11.82 6.49 -12.41
CA GLY A 66 -12.89 5.76 -11.73
C GLY A 66 -13.08 4.36 -12.31
N GLY A 67 -14.32 3.88 -12.31
CA GLY A 67 -14.68 2.52 -12.70
C GLY A 67 -14.70 1.56 -11.52
N LEU A 68 -14.46 0.28 -11.82
CA LEU A 68 -14.46 -0.80 -10.84
C LEU A 68 -13.37 -0.55 -9.80
N SER A 69 -13.80 -0.34 -8.57
CA SER A 69 -12.98 -0.12 -7.40
C SER A 69 -13.16 -1.29 -6.44
N MET A 70 -12.21 -1.47 -5.53
CA MET A 70 -12.27 -2.59 -4.59
C MET A 70 -11.54 -2.27 -3.30
N VAL A 71 -12.12 -2.75 -2.21
CA VAL A 71 -11.39 -3.02 -0.97
C VAL A 71 -11.08 -4.52 -0.95
N GLN A 72 -9.82 -4.86 -0.70
CA GLN A 72 -9.40 -6.26 -0.54
C GLN A 72 -8.92 -6.47 0.88
N ILE A 73 -9.41 -7.51 1.53
CA ILE A 73 -8.89 -7.97 2.82
C ILE A 73 -8.34 -9.37 2.58
N ILE A 74 -7.04 -9.54 2.79
CA ILE A 74 -6.32 -10.76 2.44
C ILE A 74 -5.71 -11.33 3.71
N ARG A 75 -5.93 -12.61 3.96
CA ARG A 75 -5.28 -13.35 5.05
C ARG A 75 -4.29 -14.31 4.44
N TYR A 76 -3.01 -13.97 4.45
CA TYR A 76 -1.96 -14.85 4.01
C TYR A 76 -1.65 -15.87 5.11
N HIS A 77 -1.85 -17.14 4.80
CA HIS A 77 -1.59 -18.27 5.69
C HIS A 77 -0.17 -18.79 5.54
N GLU A 78 0.36 -18.77 4.32
CA GLU A 78 1.70 -19.26 3.99
C GLU A 78 2.43 -18.25 3.12
N THR A 79 3.53 -17.69 3.62
CA THR A 79 4.48 -16.86 2.86
C THR A 79 5.91 -17.07 3.37
N PRO A 80 6.95 -16.68 2.62
CA PRO A 80 8.35 -16.80 3.06
C PRO A 80 8.69 -16.01 4.33
N VAL A 81 7.86 -15.04 4.73
CA VAL A 81 8.03 -14.22 5.93
C VAL A 81 7.03 -14.57 7.04
N GLY A 82 6.26 -15.65 6.87
CA GLY A 82 5.21 -16.08 7.78
C GLY A 82 3.82 -15.53 7.43
N PRO A 83 2.78 -15.90 8.19
CA PRO A 83 1.42 -15.42 7.96
C PRO A 83 1.28 -13.93 8.28
N TYR A 84 0.45 -13.23 7.50
CA TYR A 84 0.06 -11.85 7.76
C TYR A 84 -1.27 -11.52 7.11
N ASP A 85 -1.90 -10.44 7.57
CA ASP A 85 -3.11 -9.90 7.00
C ASP A 85 -2.78 -8.62 6.22
N GLU A 86 -3.50 -8.38 5.13
CA GLU A 86 -3.34 -7.22 4.27
C GLU A 86 -4.70 -6.58 3.96
N LEU A 87 -4.75 -5.25 3.95
CA LEU A 87 -5.89 -4.47 3.48
C LEU A 87 -5.43 -3.57 2.34
N ILE A 88 -6.08 -3.68 1.19
CA ILE A 88 -5.80 -2.91 -0.02
C ILE A 88 -7.01 -2.04 -0.37
N LEU A 89 -6.76 -0.78 -0.75
CA LEU A 89 -7.73 0.09 -1.40
C LEU A 89 -7.29 0.41 -2.83
N CYS A 90 -8.11 0.02 -3.80
CA CYS A 90 -8.00 0.40 -5.21
C CYS A 90 -9.22 1.24 -5.61
N PRO A 91 -9.12 2.58 -5.71
CA PRO A 91 -10.23 3.47 -6.01
C PRO A 91 -10.47 3.62 -7.53
N GLY A 92 -10.30 2.53 -8.26
CA GLY A 92 -10.55 2.45 -9.69
C GLY A 92 -9.30 2.52 -10.56
N THR A 93 -9.55 2.87 -11.82
CA THR A 93 -8.56 2.92 -12.89
C THR A 93 -7.90 4.29 -12.97
N PHE A 94 -6.61 4.30 -13.26
CA PHE A 94 -5.77 5.49 -13.47
C PHE A 94 -5.14 5.43 -14.86
N GLU A 95 -4.90 6.61 -15.44
CA GLU A 95 -4.06 6.76 -16.62
C GLU A 95 -2.59 6.61 -16.25
N TYR A 96 -1.77 6.06 -17.14
CA TYR A 96 -0.31 6.06 -17.01
C TYR A 96 0.33 6.34 -18.37
N PRO A 97 1.51 6.99 -18.43
CA PRO A 97 2.17 7.26 -19.70
C PRO A 97 2.61 5.95 -20.37
N LEU A 98 2.31 5.80 -21.65
CA LEU A 98 2.88 4.73 -22.47
C LEU A 98 4.26 5.15 -22.97
N PRO A 99 5.22 4.23 -23.08
CA PRO A 99 6.48 4.54 -23.76
C PRO A 99 6.22 4.85 -25.25
N ASP A 100 7.08 5.69 -25.85
CA ASP A 100 6.84 6.25 -27.19
C ASP A 100 6.79 5.18 -28.30
N ASP A 101 7.39 4.01 -28.09
CA ASP A 101 7.36 2.86 -29.00
C ASP A 101 5.97 2.18 -29.08
N GLN A 102 5.13 2.36 -28.07
CA GLN A 102 3.75 1.87 -28.03
C GLN A 102 2.71 2.96 -28.32
N ALA A 103 3.16 4.22 -28.45
CA ALA A 103 2.32 5.33 -28.85
C ALA A 103 2.15 5.34 -30.38
N SER A 104 1.13 4.67 -30.88
CA SER A 104 0.69 4.86 -32.28
C SER A 104 0.25 6.30 -32.50
N SER A 105 0.57 6.87 -33.67
CA SER A 105 0.15 8.21 -34.14
C SER A 105 -1.36 8.48 -33.96
N THR A 106 -2.18 7.42 -33.89
CA THR A 106 -3.65 7.47 -33.77
C THR A 106 -4.20 7.12 -32.38
N LYS A 107 -3.38 6.70 -31.40
CA LYS A 107 -3.83 6.37 -30.03
C LYS A 107 -3.22 7.32 -28.99
N LYS A 108 -4.02 7.71 -27.99
CA LYS A 108 -3.54 8.50 -26.83
C LYS A 108 -2.28 7.87 -26.24
N LYS A 109 -1.26 8.69 -25.93
CA LYS A 109 0.02 8.32 -25.27
C LYS A 109 -0.13 7.81 -23.82
N THR A 110 -1.32 7.33 -23.45
CA THR A 110 -1.66 6.99 -22.07
C THR A 110 -2.41 5.67 -22.01
N GLY A 111 -1.88 4.72 -21.24
CA GLY A 111 -2.51 3.46 -20.89
C GLY A 111 -3.45 3.63 -19.69
N LYS A 112 -4.18 2.57 -19.33
CA LYS A 112 -5.13 2.57 -18.22
C LYS A 112 -4.95 1.31 -17.39
N ALA A 113 -4.81 1.44 -16.07
CA ALA A 113 -4.69 0.31 -15.15
C ALA A 113 -5.32 0.63 -13.79
N MET A 114 -5.76 -0.40 -13.07
CA MET A 114 -6.16 -0.24 -11.68
C MET A 114 -4.95 0.15 -10.82
N ARG A 115 -5.18 0.98 -9.81
CA ARG A 115 -4.11 1.45 -8.93
C ARG A 115 -4.44 1.25 -7.46
N ILE A 116 -3.47 0.70 -6.74
CA ILE A 116 -3.48 0.65 -5.28
C ILE A 116 -3.08 2.02 -4.75
N THR A 117 -3.92 2.58 -3.88
CA THR A 117 -3.70 3.89 -3.25
C THR A 117 -3.49 3.80 -1.74
N ARG A 118 -3.94 2.69 -1.12
CA ARG A 118 -3.60 2.36 0.26
C ARG A 118 -3.36 0.87 0.36
N ILE A 119 -2.36 0.53 1.17
CA ILE A 119 -2.00 -0.83 1.53
C ILE A 119 -1.61 -0.84 3.01
N TYR A 120 -2.24 -1.72 3.78
CA TYR A 120 -1.96 -1.93 5.19
C TYR A 120 -1.61 -3.39 5.42
N VAL A 121 -0.61 -3.66 6.24
CA VAL A 121 -0.21 -5.04 6.56
C VAL A 121 -0.04 -5.23 8.06
N SER A 122 -0.34 -6.43 8.55
CA SER A 122 -0.25 -6.77 9.97
C SER A 122 1.16 -7.09 10.46
N GLN A 123 2.15 -7.08 9.56
CA GLN A 123 3.49 -7.59 9.85
C GLN A 123 4.62 -6.66 9.37
N LYS A 124 5.55 -6.32 10.28
CA LYS A 124 6.71 -5.45 10.01
C LYS A 124 7.67 -6.02 8.96
N TYR A 125 7.81 -7.35 8.88
CA TYR A 125 8.69 -8.03 7.93
C TYR A 125 8.23 -7.82 6.48
N THR A 126 6.93 -8.01 6.23
CA THR A 126 6.30 -7.69 4.95
C THR A 126 6.39 -6.20 4.64
N CYS A 127 6.15 -5.32 5.63
CA CYS A 127 6.31 -3.88 5.45
C CYS A 127 7.70 -3.52 4.91
N SER A 128 8.75 -4.07 5.52
CA SER A 128 10.15 -3.79 5.14
C SER A 128 10.52 -4.40 3.79
N ASN A 129 10.09 -5.64 3.50
CA ASN A 129 10.35 -6.29 2.22
C ASN A 129 9.57 -5.64 1.07
N GLY A 130 8.35 -5.16 1.34
CA GLY A 130 7.48 -4.50 0.37
C GLY A 130 7.91 -3.07 0.03
N ARG A 131 8.53 -2.34 0.97
CA ARG A 131 8.88 -0.90 0.89
C ARG A 131 9.64 -0.49 -0.38
N LYS A 132 10.34 -1.44 -1.03
CA LYS A 132 11.06 -1.20 -2.29
C LYS A 132 10.14 -1.05 -3.52
N ARG A 133 8.90 -1.53 -3.46
CA ARG A 133 7.97 -1.59 -4.62
C ARG A 133 6.59 -1.02 -4.32
N LEU A 134 6.05 -1.29 -3.14
CA LEU A 134 4.82 -0.69 -2.62
C LEU A 134 5.15 -0.08 -1.26
N PHE A 135 4.45 0.98 -0.84
CA PHE A 135 4.71 1.62 0.47
C PHE A 135 3.65 1.18 1.51
N PRO A 136 3.61 -0.10 1.94
CA PRO A 136 2.63 -0.56 2.91
C PRO A 136 2.83 0.11 4.26
N HIS A 137 1.71 0.37 4.93
CA HIS A 137 1.65 0.90 6.28
C HIS A 137 1.37 -0.23 7.26
N TYR A 138 2.06 -0.22 8.41
CA TYR A 138 1.79 -1.20 9.46
C TYR A 138 0.43 -0.92 10.13
N SER A 139 -0.35 -1.95 10.41
CA SER A 139 -1.65 -1.83 11.11
C SER A 139 -1.99 -3.10 11.90
N VAL A 140 -2.94 -3.01 12.83
CA VAL A 140 -3.36 -4.14 13.67
C VAL A 140 -4.71 -4.66 13.19
N PHE A 141 -4.79 -5.97 12.98
CA PHE A 141 -5.98 -6.64 12.48
C PHE A 141 -6.55 -7.51 13.59
N SER A 142 -7.87 -7.40 13.82
CA SER A 142 -8.59 -8.23 14.77
C SER A 142 -9.72 -8.94 14.03
N TRP A 143 -9.79 -10.26 14.18
CA TRP A 143 -10.78 -11.09 13.52
C TRP A 143 -11.74 -11.63 14.57
N THR A 144 -13.03 -11.49 14.33
CA THR A 144 -14.07 -12.07 15.19
C THR A 144 -14.81 -13.10 14.38
N SER A 145 -14.82 -14.35 14.84
CA SER A 145 -15.69 -15.36 14.26
C SER A 145 -17.11 -15.12 14.76
N LEU A 146 -18.05 -14.89 13.85
CA LEU A 146 -19.46 -14.98 14.22
C LEU A 146 -19.78 -16.46 14.38
N THR A 147 -20.11 -16.88 15.60
CA THR A 147 -20.74 -18.17 15.83
C THR A 147 -22.08 -18.16 15.10
N PRO A 148 -22.36 -19.10 14.18
CA PRO A 148 -23.64 -19.14 13.50
C PRO A 148 -24.75 -19.38 14.54
N HIS A 149 -25.68 -18.43 14.67
CA HIS A 149 -26.97 -18.74 15.29
C HIS A 149 -27.74 -19.57 14.25
N HIS A 150 -27.65 -20.90 14.33
CA HIS A 150 -28.54 -21.86 13.63
C HIS A 150 -28.78 -21.63 12.13
N SER A 151 -27.76 -21.24 11.36
CA SER A 151 -27.92 -21.03 9.90
C SER A 151 -26.87 -21.81 9.13
N LEU A 152 -27.31 -22.55 8.11
CA LEU A 152 -26.53 -23.44 7.24
C LEU A 152 -25.57 -22.69 6.29
N GLU A 153 -25.23 -21.43 6.58
CA GLU A 153 -24.28 -20.64 5.80
C GLU A 153 -22.84 -20.81 6.30
N PRO A 154 -21.84 -20.79 5.41
CA PRO A 154 -20.45 -20.81 5.82
C PRO A 154 -20.14 -19.61 6.74
N PRO A 155 -19.34 -19.80 7.80
CA PRO A 155 -19.10 -18.75 8.80
C PRO A 155 -18.43 -17.54 8.14
N GLN A 156 -19.19 -16.46 7.95
CA GLN A 156 -18.61 -15.17 7.61
C GLN A 156 -17.88 -14.65 8.84
N THR A 157 -16.55 -14.55 8.75
CA THR A 157 -15.71 -14.00 9.83
C THR A 157 -15.61 -12.50 9.61
N PRO A 158 -16.36 -11.64 10.33
CA PRO A 158 -16.16 -10.20 10.26
C PRO A 158 -14.74 -9.85 10.72
N CYS A 159 -14.08 -9.03 9.90
CA CYS A 159 -12.80 -8.42 10.22
C CYS A 159 -13.05 -7.04 10.83
N GLN A 160 -12.48 -6.77 12.00
CA GLN A 160 -12.32 -5.41 12.50
C GLN A 160 -10.87 -4.97 12.31
N ILE A 161 -10.69 -3.90 11.56
CA ILE A 161 -9.36 -3.37 11.24
C ILE A 161 -9.12 -2.16 12.14
N HIS A 162 -8.18 -2.30 13.07
CA HIS A 162 -7.69 -1.18 13.87
C HIS A 162 -6.48 -0.57 13.19
N LEU A 163 -6.71 0.53 12.48
CA LEU A 163 -5.64 1.36 11.95
C LEU A 163 -4.94 2.04 13.12
N VAL A 164 -3.93 1.37 13.68
CA VAL A 164 -2.98 2.02 14.57
C VAL A 164 -2.21 3.02 13.72
N ASN A 165 -2.36 4.30 14.02
CA ASN A 165 -1.49 5.34 13.49
C ASN A 165 -0.22 5.24 14.35
N PRO A 166 0.88 4.62 13.89
CA PRO A 166 2.12 4.70 14.65
C PRO A 166 2.45 6.18 14.76
N ARG A 167 2.62 6.68 15.99
CA ARG A 167 3.25 7.98 16.23
C ARG A 167 4.47 8.07 15.31
N PRO A 168 4.80 9.25 14.75
CA PRO A 168 6.02 9.40 13.99
C PRO A 168 7.17 8.93 14.87
N ILE A 169 7.72 7.75 14.56
CA ILE A 169 9.07 7.43 14.99
C ILE A 169 9.88 8.37 14.12
N GLN A 170 10.15 9.58 14.63
CA GLN A 170 11.26 10.33 14.11
C GLN A 170 12.45 9.39 14.23
N PRO A 171 13.15 9.07 13.13
CA PRO A 171 14.47 8.51 13.29
C PRO A 171 15.24 9.58 14.08
N GLN A 172 15.60 9.27 15.32
CA GLN A 172 16.73 9.95 15.95
C GLN A 172 17.96 9.50 15.14
N CYS A 173 18.10 10.05 13.93
CA CYS A 173 19.39 10.18 13.31
C CYS A 173 20.20 11.06 14.27
N PRO A 174 21.36 10.60 14.77
CA PRO A 174 22.31 11.53 15.35
C PRO A 174 22.54 12.62 14.30
N ASN A 175 22.50 13.89 14.72
CA ASN A 175 22.81 15.00 13.83
C ASN A 175 24.12 14.68 13.08
N PRO A 176 24.16 14.85 11.74
CA PRO A 176 25.41 14.68 11.03
C PRO A 176 26.44 15.65 11.63
N PRO A 177 27.71 15.22 11.81
CA PRO A 177 28.75 16.13 12.27
C PRO A 177 28.79 17.34 11.33
N SER A 178 28.82 18.53 11.92
CA SER A 178 28.92 19.79 11.19
C SER A 178 30.03 19.71 10.15
N LEU A 179 29.67 19.93 8.88
CA LEU A 179 30.65 20.02 7.80
C LEU A 179 31.68 21.10 8.14
N PRO A 180 32.98 20.86 7.91
CA PRO A 180 33.98 21.91 8.05
C PRO A 180 33.66 23.07 7.09
N PRO A 181 33.95 24.32 7.48
CA PRO A 181 33.67 25.48 6.64
C PRO A 181 34.36 25.35 5.28
N ARG A 182 33.63 25.66 4.20
CA ARG A 182 34.17 25.71 2.84
C ARG A 182 35.33 26.70 2.78
N PRO A 183 36.49 26.33 2.19
CA PRO A 183 37.50 27.31 1.87
C PRO A 183 36.96 28.31 0.84
N HIS A 184 37.05 29.59 1.17
CA HIS A 184 36.79 30.69 0.26
C HIS A 184 37.88 30.72 -0.80
N TYR A 185 37.59 30.20 -2.00
CA TYR A 185 38.41 30.49 -3.17
C TYR A 185 37.99 31.85 -3.74
N SER A 186 38.80 32.87 -3.48
CA SER A 186 38.73 34.16 -4.16
C SER A 186 39.20 33.99 -5.61
N LEU A 187 38.27 34.09 -6.56
CA LEU A 187 38.61 34.29 -7.97
C LEU A 187 39.27 35.67 -8.11
N ARG A 188 40.57 35.70 -8.44
CA ARG A 188 41.23 36.93 -8.89
C ARG A 188 40.85 37.15 -10.36
N PRO A 189 40.41 38.36 -10.75
CA PRO A 189 40.21 38.69 -12.16
C PRO A 189 41.57 38.91 -12.85
N ASN A 190 41.70 38.39 -14.07
CA ASN A 190 42.59 38.88 -15.11
C ASN A 190 41.76 39.74 -16.07
#